data_AF-A0A0C3RWU6-F1
#
_entry.id   AF-A0A0C3RWU6-F1
#
_cell.length_a   1.000
_cell.length_b   1.000
_cell.length_c   1.000
_cell.angle_alpha   90.00
_cell.angle_beta   90.00
_cell.angle_gamma   90.00
#
_symmetry.space_group_name_H-M   'P 1'
#
loop_
_entity.id
_entity.type
_entity.pdbx_description
1 polymer ?
#
loop_
_entity_poly.entity_id
_entity_poly.type
_entity_poly.pdbx_seq_one_letter_code
_entity_poly.pdbx_strand_id
1 'polypeptide(L)'
;CQQWIIIEALSAVVLEVAVEIILIMRIYAMYTANRRLIQLLVPAFVAQLIIIAVSLSVSLPKLMASPNCEETIFPIEIIAYSICSIVFEGFLFGLTLYKYYTACAEGWGGGALLSILVRDGMWAFLLVF
;
A
#
# COMPACT_ATOMS: atom_id res chain seq x y z
N CYS A 1 -0.56 26.51 0.59
CA CYS A 1 -1.29 25.26 0.86
C CYS A 1 -1.22 24.29 -0.32
N GLN A 2 -1.55 24.70 -1.55
CA GLN A 2 -1.56 23.81 -2.72
C GLN A 2 -0.26 23.00 -2.93
N GLN A 3 0.92 23.63 -2.85
CA GLN A 3 2.18 22.90 -2.97
C GLN A 3 2.42 21.90 -1.83
N TRP A 4 2.00 22.25 -0.60
CA TRP A 4 2.13 21.38 0.56
C TRP A 4 1.27 20.12 0.40
N ILE A 5 -0.01 20.29 0.09
CA ILE A 5 -0.97 19.18 -0.12
C ILE A 5 -0.50 18.28 -1.26
N ILE A 6 -0.01 18.87 -2.36
CA ILE A 6 0.53 18.07 -3.47
C ILE A 6 1.73 17.25 -3.02
N ILE A 7 2.70 17.84 -2.30
CA ILE A 7 3.89 17.13 -1.82
C ILE A 7 3.51 16.01 -0.86
N GLU A 8 2.60 16.28 0.08
CA GLU A 8 2.13 15.32 1.06
C GLU A 8 1.46 14.12 0.38
N ALA A 9 0.50 14.37 -0.51
CA ALA A 9 -0.17 13.33 -1.29
C ALA A 9 0.81 12.53 -2.16
N LEU A 10 1.77 13.20 -2.81
CA LEU A 10 2.78 12.52 -3.64
C LEU A 10 3.69 11.63 -2.79
N SER A 11 4.06 12.09 -1.59
CA SER A 11 4.90 11.32 -0.68
C SER A 11 4.18 10.07 -0.15
N ALA A 12 2.89 10.19 0.20
CA ALA A 12 2.08 9.05 0.64
C ALA A 12 1.94 8.00 -0.46
N VAL A 13 1.62 8.42 -1.69
CA VAL A 13 1.50 7.50 -2.84
C VAL A 13 2.81 6.79 -3.14
N VAL A 14 3.95 7.52 -3.08
CA VAL A 14 5.26 6.91 -3.31
C VAL A 14 5.57 5.85 -2.25
N LEU A 15 5.22 6.11 -0.98
CA LEU A 15 5.39 5.15 0.11
C LEU A 15 4.48 3.92 -0.07
N GLU A 16 3.19 4.11 -0.36
CA GLU A 16 2.21 3.04 -0.64
C GLU A 16 2.73 2.12 -1.77
N VAL A 17 3.06 2.71 -2.92
CA VAL A 17 3.58 1.96 -4.08
C VAL A 17 4.89 1.24 -3.76
N ALA A 18 5.79 1.85 -3.00
CA ALA A 18 7.03 1.20 -2.59
C ALA A 18 6.77 -0.03 -1.71
N VAL A 19 5.85 0.06 -0.76
CA VAL A 19 5.47 -1.06 0.12
C VAL A 19 4.86 -2.19 -0.69
N GLU A 20 3.91 -1.89 -1.59
CA GLU A 20 3.26 -2.89 -2.44
C GLU A 20 4.27 -3.62 -3.34
N ILE A 21 5.18 -2.88 -3.99
CA ILE A 21 6.24 -3.46 -4.83
C ILE A 21 7.13 -4.40 -4.01
N ILE A 22 7.53 -4.01 -2.80
CA ILE A 22 8.36 -4.85 -1.93
C ILE A 22 7.62 -6.13 -1.55
N LEU A 23 6.34 -6.04 -1.19
CA LEU A 23 5.52 -7.20 -0.85
C LEU A 23 5.35 -8.15 -2.04
N ILE A 24 5.03 -7.62 -3.23
CA ILE A 24 4.88 -8.41 -4.46
C ILE A 24 6.20 -9.08 -4.84
N MET A 25 7.32 -8.37 -4.81
CA MET A 25 8.65 -8.94 -5.08
C MET A 25 9.01 -10.06 -4.11
N ARG A 26 8.67 -9.91 -2.83
CA ARG A 26 8.88 -10.96 -1.82
C ARG A 26 8.00 -12.18 -2.05
N ILE A 27 6.72 -11.97 -2.39
CA ILE A 27 5.81 -13.05 -2.78
C ILE A 27 6.35 -13.75 -4.01
N TYR A 28 6.83 -13.02 -5.02
CA TYR A 28 7.42 -13.59 -6.23
C TYR A 28 8.63 -14.48 -5.93
N ALA A 29 9.54 -14.02 -5.06
CA ALA A 29 10.71 -14.78 -4.65
C ALA A 29 10.33 -16.08 -3.90
N MET A 30 9.35 -16.01 -2.97
CA MET A 30 8.93 -17.17 -2.17
C MET A 30 7.99 -18.14 -2.92
N TYR A 31 7.13 -17.64 -3.80
CA TYR A 31 6.16 -18.43 -4.58
C TYR A 31 6.67 -18.74 -6.00
N THR A 32 7.97 -19.00 -6.15
CA THR A 32 8.60 -19.42 -7.41
C THR A 32 7.91 -20.62 -8.07
N ALA A 33 7.12 -21.40 -7.32
CA ALA A 33 6.33 -22.53 -7.82
C ALA A 33 4.88 -22.21 -8.26
N ASN A 34 4.27 -21.08 -7.86
CA ASN A 34 2.82 -20.88 -8.02
C ASN A 34 2.46 -19.61 -8.82
N ARG A 35 2.67 -19.67 -10.14
CA ARG A 35 2.42 -18.57 -11.09
C ARG A 35 0.99 -18.00 -11.06
N ARG A 36 0.00 -18.80 -10.66
CA ARG A 36 -1.41 -18.38 -10.55
C ARG A 36 -1.61 -17.23 -9.56
N LEU A 37 -0.88 -17.26 -8.44
CA LEU A 37 -1.00 -16.23 -7.41
C LEU A 37 -0.43 -14.91 -7.92
N ILE A 38 0.73 -14.95 -8.56
CA ILE A 38 1.34 -13.77 -9.20
C ILE A 38 0.45 -13.19 -10.31
N GLN A 39 -0.14 -14.06 -11.14
CA GLN A 39 -1.08 -13.63 -12.19
C GLN A 39 -2.35 -12.97 -11.64
N LEU A 40 -2.73 -13.22 -10.39
CA LEU A 40 -3.85 -12.54 -9.73
C LEU A 40 -3.41 -11.25 -9.03
N LEU A 41 -2.21 -11.22 -8.46
CA LEU A 41 -1.68 -10.05 -7.76
C LEU A 41 -1.31 -8.89 -8.69
N VAL A 42 -0.68 -9.18 -9.83
CA VAL A 42 -0.26 -8.14 -10.79
C VAL A 42 -1.44 -7.30 -11.32
N PRO A 43 -2.54 -7.89 -11.83
CA PRO A 43 -3.67 -7.08 -12.30
C PRO A 43 -4.37 -6.34 -11.16
N ALA A 44 -4.40 -6.88 -9.94
CA ALA A 44 -4.94 -6.19 -8.78
C ALA A 44 -4.11 -4.95 -8.42
N PHE A 45 -2.78 -5.05 -8.46
CA PHE A 45 -1.86 -3.92 -8.28
C PHE A 45 -2.05 -2.84 -9.37
N VAL A 46 -2.15 -3.26 -10.64
CA VAL A 46 -2.41 -2.30 -11.74
C VAL A 46 -3.77 -1.61 -11.57
N ALA A 47 -4.80 -2.35 -11.16
CA ALA A 47 -6.11 -1.76 -10.88
C ALA A 47 -6.02 -0.73 -9.75
N GLN A 48 -5.27 -1.03 -8.68
CA GLN A 48 -5.07 -0.10 -7.58
C GLN A 48 -4.36 1.18 -8.00
N LEU A 49 -3.28 1.09 -8.79
CA LEU A 49 -2.61 2.26 -9.36
C LEU A 49 -3.55 3.15 -10.18
N ILE A 50 -4.45 2.54 -10.97
CA ILE A 50 -5.45 3.29 -11.74
C ILE A 50 -6.40 4.02 -10.80
N ILE A 51 -6.86 3.35 -9.74
CA ILE A 51 -7.80 3.95 -8.78
C ILE A 51 -7.13 5.09 -8.00
N ILE A 52 -5.85 4.95 -7.60
CA ILE A 52 -5.07 6.04 -6.99
C ILE A 52 -5.03 7.25 -7.93
N ALA A 53 -4.64 7.02 -9.18
CA ALA A 53 -4.49 8.08 -10.17
C ALA A 53 -5.82 8.82 -10.41
N VAL A 54 -6.93 8.08 -10.56
CA VAL A 54 -8.26 8.67 -10.75
C VAL A 54 -8.72 9.42 -9.50
N SER A 55 -8.54 8.85 -8.31
CA SER A 55 -8.93 9.47 -7.04
C SER A 55 -8.19 10.78 -6.82
N LEU A 56 -6.87 10.83 -7.06
CA LEU A 56 -6.08 12.05 -7.02
C LEU A 56 -6.55 13.08 -8.04
N SER A 57 -6.79 12.65 -9.28
CA SER A 57 -7.26 13.52 -10.36
C SER A 57 -8.58 14.21 -10.04
N VAL A 58 -9.49 13.50 -9.36
CA VAL A 58 -10.81 14.02 -8.97
C VAL A 58 -10.75 14.84 -7.68
N SER A 59 -9.83 14.52 -6.77
CA SER A 59 -9.76 15.14 -5.44
C SER A 59 -8.97 16.45 -5.45
N LEU A 60 -7.89 16.53 -6.23
CA LEU A 60 -7.10 17.75 -6.38
C LEU A 60 -7.93 19.00 -6.76
N PRO A 61 -8.80 18.98 -7.79
CA PRO A 61 -9.58 20.17 -8.14
C PRO A 61 -10.62 20.53 -7.08
N LYS A 62 -11.16 19.55 -6.36
CA LYS A 62 -12.14 19.78 -5.27
C LYS A 62 -11.49 20.42 -4.05
N LEU A 63 -10.26 20.03 -3.74
CA LEU A 63 -9.45 20.61 -2.65
C LEU A 63 -8.99 22.04 -3.01
N MET A 64 -8.70 22.33 -4.27
CA MET A 64 -8.28 23.66 -4.74
C MET A 64 -9.43 24.68 -4.80
N ALA A 65 -10.69 24.22 -4.84
CA ALA A 65 -11.86 25.09 -4.93
C ALA A 65 -12.33 25.67 -3.58
N SER A 66 -11.79 25.20 -2.45
CA SER A 66 -12.19 25.67 -1.12
C SER A 66 -11.43 26.95 -0.72
N PRO A 67 -12.13 28.03 -0.29
CA PRO A 67 -11.51 29.34 -0.05
C PRO A 67 -10.52 29.37 1.13
N ASN A 68 -10.55 28.36 2.01
CA ASN A 68 -9.70 28.30 3.20
C ASN A 68 -8.55 27.30 3.09
N CYS A 69 -8.39 26.57 1.97
CA CYS A 69 -7.38 25.50 1.85
C CYS A 69 -7.37 24.57 3.09
N GLU A 70 -8.56 24.27 3.59
CA GLU A 70 -8.77 23.55 4.83
C GLU A 70 -9.25 22.15 4.43
N GLU A 71 -8.50 21.12 4.82
CA GLU A 71 -8.81 19.72 4.55
C GLU A 71 -9.98 19.21 5.42
N THR A 72 -11.06 19.98 5.50
CA THR A 72 -12.07 19.73 6.53
C THR A 72 -12.94 18.51 6.20
N ILE A 73 -13.05 18.13 4.91
CA ILE A 73 -13.88 16.99 4.49
C ILE A 73 -13.24 16.29 3.29
N PHE A 74 -12.53 15.19 3.53
CA PHE A 74 -12.19 14.24 2.47
C PHE A 74 -13.50 13.69 1.86
N PRO A 75 -13.69 13.76 0.52
CA PRO A 75 -14.84 13.15 -0.11
C PRO A 75 -14.86 11.64 0.19
N ILE A 76 -16.05 11.11 0.43
CA ILE A 76 -16.26 9.71 0.86
C ILE A 76 -15.64 8.69 -0.08
N GLU A 77 -15.45 9.06 -1.35
CA GLU A 77 -14.76 8.28 -2.38
C GLU A 77 -13.30 7.99 -2.01
N ILE A 78 -12.58 8.97 -1.46
CA ILE A 78 -11.19 8.78 -1.02
C ILE A 78 -11.16 7.85 0.18
N ILE A 79 -12.07 8.02 1.14
CA ILE A 79 -12.13 7.18 2.34
C ILE A 79 -12.42 5.73 1.97
N ALA A 80 -13.39 5.50 1.08
CA ALA A 80 -13.70 4.17 0.58
C ALA A 80 -12.52 3.55 -0.17
N TYR A 81 -11.85 4.34 -1.02
CA TYR A 81 -10.63 3.91 -1.71
C TYR A 81 -9.51 3.51 -0.73
N SER A 82 -9.22 4.37 0.25
CA SER A 82 -8.20 4.13 1.25
C SER A 82 -8.47 2.87 2.05
N ILE A 83 -9.72 2.61 2.46
CA ILE A 83 -10.08 1.37 3.16
C ILE A 83 -9.84 0.15 2.26
N CYS A 84 -10.22 0.21 0.99
CA CYS A 84 -9.97 -0.88 0.04
C CYS A 84 -8.46 -1.14 -0.16
N SER A 85 -7.65 -0.08 -0.29
CA SER A 85 -6.19 -0.17 -0.37
C SER A 85 -5.61 -0.86 0.88
N ILE A 86 -5.98 -0.39 2.07
CA ILE A 86 -5.54 -0.96 3.36
C ILE A 86 -5.89 -2.46 3.46
N VAL A 87 -7.08 -2.86 3.00
CA VAL A 87 -7.49 -4.26 3.01
C VAL A 87 -6.64 -5.08 2.04
N PHE A 88 -6.33 -4.55 0.85
CA PHE A 88 -5.49 -5.23 -0.13
C PHE A 88 -4.04 -5.37 0.35
N GLU A 89 -3.45 -4.30 0.86
CA GLU A 89 -2.13 -4.31 1.48
C GLU A 89 -2.09 -5.27 2.67
N GLY A 90 -3.08 -5.23 3.55
CA GLY A 90 -3.22 -6.14 4.69
C GLY A 90 -3.33 -7.59 4.26
N PHE A 91 -4.01 -7.87 3.14
CA PHE A 91 -4.07 -9.20 2.55
C PHE A 91 -2.70 -9.68 2.02
N LEU A 92 -2.00 -8.84 1.26
CA LEU A 92 -0.64 -9.14 0.78
C LEU A 92 0.32 -9.39 1.96
N PHE A 93 0.26 -8.52 2.95
CA PHE A 93 1.05 -8.60 4.16
C PHE A 93 0.74 -9.89 4.94
N GLY A 94 -0.55 -10.22 5.11
CA GLY A 94 -0.99 -11.46 5.73
C GLY A 94 -0.48 -12.70 5.01
N LEU A 95 -0.50 -12.72 3.67
CA LEU A 95 0.06 -13.81 2.87
C LEU A 95 1.57 -13.95 3.09
N THR A 96 2.31 -12.84 3.13
CA THR A 96 3.76 -12.87 3.41
C THR A 96 4.06 -13.37 4.82
N LEU A 97 3.30 -12.94 5.83
CA LEU A 97 3.42 -13.39 7.21
C LEU A 97 3.08 -14.88 7.37
N TYR A 98 1.99 -15.34 6.77
CA TYR A 98 1.61 -16.75 6.84
C TYR A 98 2.72 -17.64 6.28
N LYS A 99 3.23 -17.31 5.09
CA LYS A 99 4.29 -18.10 4.48
C LYS A 99 5.60 -18.01 5.26
N TYR A 100 5.87 -16.85 5.86
CA TYR A 100 6.99 -16.67 6.79
C TYR A 100 6.91 -17.59 7.99
N TYR A 101 5.78 -17.63 8.71
CA TYR A 101 5.63 -18.48 9.87
C TYR A 101 5.80 -19.95 9.50
N THR A 102 5.30 -20.34 8.32
CA THR A 102 5.48 -21.68 7.78
C THR A 102 6.97 -21.97 7.51
N ALA A 103 7.69 -21.05 6.85
CA ALA A 103 9.11 -21.21 6.52
C ALA A 103 10.02 -21.20 7.77
N CYS A 104 9.68 -20.42 8.80
CA CYS A 104 10.37 -20.43 10.09
C CYS A 104 10.12 -21.73 10.86
N ALA A 105 8.90 -22.27 10.82
CA ALA A 105 8.59 -23.58 11.40
C ALA A 105 9.37 -24.71 10.69
N GLU A 106 9.67 -24.55 9.40
CA GLU A 106 10.50 -25.45 8.59
C GLU A 106 12.03 -25.19 8.76
N GLY A 107 12.44 -24.26 9.63
CA GLY A 107 13.85 -24.03 9.99
C GLY A 107 14.62 -23.05 9.11
N TRP A 108 13.94 -22.24 8.28
CA TRP A 108 14.61 -21.31 7.36
C TRP A 108 14.99 -19.98 8.05
N GLY A 109 16.30 -19.68 8.14
CA GLY A 109 16.85 -18.47 8.77
C GLY A 109 16.64 -17.13 8.03
N GLY A 110 15.88 -17.10 6.92
CA GLY A 110 15.61 -15.89 6.14
C GLY A 110 14.63 -14.91 6.79
N GLY A 111 14.10 -15.24 7.97
CA GLY A 111 13.03 -14.49 8.60
C GLY A 111 13.40 -13.14 9.22
N ALA A 112 14.64 -12.95 9.65
CA ALA A 112 15.06 -11.74 10.35
C ALA A 112 14.87 -10.44 9.54
N LEU A 113 14.99 -10.51 8.20
CA LEU A 113 14.78 -9.38 7.27
C LEU A 113 13.30 -8.99 7.11
N LEU A 114 12.37 -9.89 7.44
CA LEU A 114 10.93 -9.61 7.38
C LEU A 114 10.45 -8.99 8.67
N SER A 115 10.91 -9.42 9.85
CA SER A 115 10.50 -8.78 11.11
C SER A 115 10.94 -7.31 11.20
N ILE A 116 12.11 -6.99 10.64
CA ILE A 116 12.60 -5.61 10.56
C ILE A 116 11.70 -4.77 9.64
N LEU A 117 11.36 -5.27 8.46
CA LEU A 117 10.51 -4.55 7.51
C LEU A 117 9.05 -4.44 7.98
N VAL A 118 8.52 -5.48 8.63
CA VAL A 118 7.20 -5.49 9.28
C VAL A 118 7.15 -4.45 10.39
N ARG A 119 8.22 -4.38 11.20
CA ARG A 119 8.34 -3.38 12.26
C ARG A 119 8.38 -1.98 11.67
N ASP A 120 9.27 -1.73 10.70
CA ASP A 120 9.43 -0.41 10.09
C ASP A 120 8.19 0.01 9.27
N GLY A 121 7.55 -0.93 8.58
CA GLY A 121 6.29 -0.73 7.85
C GLY A 121 5.09 -0.49 8.78
N MET A 122 5.01 -1.18 9.92
CA MET A 122 4.01 -0.86 10.96
C MET A 122 4.24 0.52 11.56
N TRP A 123 5.49 0.92 11.81
CA TRP A 123 5.78 2.27 12.30
C TRP A 123 5.39 3.33 11.28
N ALA A 124 5.68 3.12 9.99
CA ALA A 124 5.27 4.03 8.94
C ALA A 124 3.74 4.09 8.80
N PHE A 125 3.06 2.95 8.82
CA PHE A 125 1.60 2.87 8.71
C PHE A 125 0.89 3.52 9.91
N LEU A 126 1.42 3.31 11.13
CA LEU A 126 0.89 3.87 12.37
C LEU A 126 1.26 5.35 12.57
N LEU A 127 2.27 5.86 11.85
CA LEU A 127 2.63 7.29 11.86
C LEU A 127 1.94 8.09 10.75
N VAL A 128 1.56 7.43 9.65
CA VAL A 128 0.87 8.06 8.50
C VAL A 128 -0.64 8.10 8.70
N PHE A 129 -1.21 7.16 9.47
CA PHE A 129 -2.63 7.12 9.86
C PHE A 129 -2.80 7.32 11.36
#